data_AF-A0A0M9A3H7-F1
#
_entry.id   AF-A0A0M9A3H7-F1
#
_cell.length_a   1.000
_cell.length_b   1.000
_cell.length_c   1.000
_cell.angle_alpha   90.00
_cell.angle_beta   90.00
_cell.angle_gamma   90.00
#
_symmetry.space_group_name_H-M   'P 1'
#
loop_
_entity.id
_entity.type
_entity.pdbx_description
1 polymer ?
#
loop_
_entity_poly.entity_id
_entity_poly.type
_entity_poly.pdbx_seq_one_letter_code
_entity_poly.pdbx_strand_id
1 'polypeptide(L)'
;NCHKFYKVEGGKACLSCCPLIHSDRLNRLVFNPESGMCDWPFNVRNPAGNCNDVNQIPRSINLQSTIRVNCSERRTSLVEDNEDCTRYYKCVNGRPKGPIKCAIGTVFNPVIKVCDIPSNYPDCVLSK
;
A
#
# COMPACT_ATOMS: atom_id res chain seq x y z
N ASN A 1 -16.26 -16.45 -7.76
CA ASN A 1 -15.33 -15.78 -6.83
C ASN A 1 -14.03 -15.58 -7.60
N CYS A 2 -13.65 -14.33 -7.84
CA CYS A 2 -12.55 -13.96 -8.72
C CYS A 2 -11.15 -14.10 -8.13
N HIS A 3 -11.06 -14.50 -6.86
CA HIS A 3 -9.81 -14.86 -6.22
C HIS A 3 -9.49 -16.35 -6.31
N LYS A 4 -10.18 -17.08 -7.18
CA LYS A 4 -9.99 -18.51 -7.39
C LYS A 4 -9.86 -18.80 -8.88
N PHE A 5 -9.04 -19.77 -9.21
CA PHE A 5 -8.85 -20.26 -10.56
C PHE A 5 -8.61 -21.77 -10.56
N TYR A 6 -8.83 -22.40 -11.70
CA TYR A 6 -8.49 -23.80 -11.89
C TYR A 6 -7.14 -23.90 -12.57
N LYS A 7 -6.24 -24.70 -11.99
CA LYS A 7 -4.99 -25.10 -12.64
C LYS A 7 -5.06 -26.58 -12.93
N VAL A 8 -4.67 -26.98 -14.13
CA VAL A 8 -4.56 -28.40 -14.49
C VAL A 8 -3.15 -28.88 -14.19
N GLU A 9 -3.02 -29.84 -13.28
CA GLU A 9 -1.78 -30.56 -13.02
C GLU A 9 -2.00 -32.05 -13.31
N GLY A 10 -1.24 -32.62 -14.24
CA GLY A 10 -1.37 -34.04 -14.62
C GLY A 10 -2.75 -34.44 -15.17
N GLY A 11 -3.46 -33.52 -15.84
CA GLY A 11 -4.79 -33.78 -16.41
C GLY A 11 -5.96 -33.65 -15.42
N LYS A 12 -5.71 -33.24 -14.18
CA LYS A 12 -6.75 -32.99 -13.16
C LYS A 12 -6.80 -31.50 -12.82
N ALA A 13 -8.01 -30.94 -12.81
CA ALA A 13 -8.22 -29.54 -12.41
C ALA A 13 -8.23 -29.42 -10.87
N CYS A 14 -7.31 -28.61 -10.33
CA CYS A 14 -7.25 -28.25 -8.91
C CYS A 14 -7.79 -26.82 -8.72
N LEU A 15 -8.61 -26.60 -7.69
CA LEU A 15 -9.08 -25.26 -7.32
C LEU A 15 -7.98 -24.54 -6.53
N SER A 16 -7.33 -23.58 -7.16
CA SER A 16 -6.29 -22.74 -6.54
C SER A 16 -6.86 -21.39 -6.15
N CYS A 17 -6.48 -20.89 -4.98
CA CYS A 17 -6.79 -19.53 -4.54
C CYS A 17 -5.61 -18.61 -4.86
N CYS A 18 -5.90 -17.38 -5.29
CA CYS A 18 -4.87 -16.37 -5.53
C CYS A 18 -4.15 -15.96 -4.23
N PRO A 19 -2.84 -15.65 -4.27
CA PRO A 19 -2.10 -15.23 -3.08
C PRO A 19 -2.65 -13.95 -2.43
N LEU A 20 -2.35 -13.76 -1.14
CA LEU A 20 -2.62 -12.52 -0.41
C LEU A 20 -1.58 -11.45 -0.77
N ILE A 21 -1.99 -10.18 -0.80
CA ILE A 21 -1.18 -9.05 -1.26
C ILE A 21 -0.21 -8.57 -0.16
N HIS A 22 -0.52 -8.78 1.13
CA HIS A 22 0.38 -8.51 2.26
C HIS A 22 0.11 -9.47 3.44
N SER A 23 0.94 -9.37 4.48
CA SER A 23 0.79 -10.11 5.74
C SER A 23 -0.46 -9.71 6.55
N ASP A 24 -1.20 -8.68 6.12
CA ASP A 24 -2.39 -8.16 6.81
C ASP A 24 -3.69 -8.92 6.49
N ARG A 25 -3.64 -9.95 5.63
CA ARG A 25 -4.74 -10.90 5.31
C ARG A 25 -6.03 -10.32 4.74
N LEU A 26 -6.13 -9.01 4.53
CA LEU A 26 -7.37 -8.37 4.05
C LEU A 26 -7.44 -8.29 2.51
N ASN A 27 -6.28 -8.21 1.84
CA ASN A 27 -6.22 -8.02 0.40
C ASN A 27 -5.67 -9.25 -0.32
N ARG A 28 -6.34 -9.68 -1.40
CA ARG A 28 -5.99 -10.87 -2.20
C ARG A 28 -5.91 -10.54 -3.69
N LEU A 29 -4.94 -11.14 -4.40
CA LEU A 29 -4.81 -11.01 -5.85
C LEU A 29 -6.05 -11.58 -6.57
N VAL A 30 -6.25 -11.16 -7.81
CA VAL A 30 -7.38 -11.58 -8.66
C VAL A 30 -6.87 -12.38 -9.84
N PHE A 31 -7.67 -13.33 -10.33
CA PHE A 31 -7.30 -14.09 -11.52
C PHE A 31 -7.40 -13.21 -12.77
N ASN A 32 -6.29 -13.11 -13.51
CA ASN A 32 -6.21 -12.47 -14.81
C ASN A 32 -6.34 -13.54 -15.91
N PRO A 33 -7.45 -13.57 -16.66
CA PRO A 33 -7.65 -14.53 -17.74
C PRO A 33 -6.74 -14.30 -18.96
N GLU A 34 -6.19 -13.09 -19.13
CA GLU A 34 -5.28 -12.77 -20.22
C GLU A 34 -3.89 -13.37 -19.99
N SER A 35 -3.40 -13.34 -18.76
CA SER A 35 -2.11 -13.95 -18.39
C SER A 35 -2.24 -15.39 -17.87
N GLY A 36 -3.46 -15.83 -17.51
CA GLY A 36 -3.70 -17.14 -16.91
C GLY A 36 -3.17 -17.27 -15.47
N MET A 37 -2.86 -16.14 -14.82
CA MET A 37 -2.26 -16.11 -13.48
C MET A 37 -2.96 -15.11 -12.57
N CYS A 38 -2.63 -15.13 -11.28
CA CYS A 38 -3.09 -14.10 -10.35
C CYS A 38 -2.31 -12.81 -10.54
N ASP A 39 -3.02 -11.71 -10.66
CA ASP A 39 -2.48 -10.38 -10.92
C ASP A 39 -3.09 -9.37 -9.96
N TRP A 40 -2.52 -8.18 -9.93
CA TRP A 40 -3.03 -7.08 -9.15
C TRP A 40 -4.40 -6.64 -9.69
N PRO A 41 -5.37 -6.31 -8.82
CA PRO A 41 -6.72 -5.90 -9.23
C PRO A 41 -6.77 -4.84 -10.34
N PHE A 42 -5.88 -3.85 -10.28
CA PHE A 42 -5.82 -2.76 -11.26
C PHE A 42 -5.29 -3.16 -12.65
N ASN A 43 -4.64 -4.32 -12.76
CA ASN A 43 -4.17 -4.86 -14.04
C ASN A 43 -5.22 -5.72 -14.75
N VAL A 44 -6.36 -6.02 -14.10
CA VAL A 44 -7.38 -6.92 -14.65
C VAL A 44 -8.61 -6.14 -15.09
N ARG A 45 -8.75 -5.95 -16.41
CA ARG A 45 -9.86 -5.17 -16.99
C ARG A 45 -11.23 -5.84 -16.83
N ASN A 46 -11.25 -7.18 -16.75
CA ASN A 46 -12.47 -7.96 -16.57
C ASN A 46 -12.15 -9.23 -15.76
N PRO A 47 -12.11 -9.15 -14.42
CA PRO A 47 -11.75 -10.29 -13.60
C PRO A 47 -12.80 -11.41 -13.72
N ALA A 48 -12.36 -12.66 -13.68
CA ALA A 48 -13.24 -13.80 -13.82
C ALA A 48 -14.19 -13.93 -12.62
N GLY A 49 -15.46 -13.60 -12.81
CA GLY A 49 -16.50 -13.70 -11.78
C GLY A 49 -16.77 -12.40 -11.03
N ASN A 50 -17.65 -12.44 -10.03
CA ASN A 50 -18.14 -11.26 -9.35
C ASN A 50 -17.10 -10.69 -8.35
N CYS A 51 -16.26 -9.74 -8.78
CA CYS A 51 -15.47 -8.90 -7.88
C CYS A 51 -16.15 -7.54 -7.71
N ASN A 52 -17.07 -7.41 -6.75
CA ASN A 52 -17.66 -6.11 -6.44
C ASN A 52 -16.65 -5.11 -5.87
N ASP A 53 -15.50 -5.60 -5.39
CA ASP A 53 -14.39 -4.77 -4.88
C ASP A 53 -13.50 -4.18 -5.99
N VAL A 54 -13.54 -4.72 -7.21
CA VAL A 54 -12.72 -4.21 -8.34
C VAL A 54 -13.43 -3.06 -9.05
N ASN A 55 -14.76 -2.94 -8.89
CA ASN A 55 -15.57 -1.85 -9.43
C ASN A 55 -15.73 -0.65 -8.48
N GLN A 56 -15.08 -0.67 -7.31
CA GLN A 56 -14.99 0.48 -6.40
C GLN A 56 -13.57 1.07 -6.29
N ILE A 57 -12.68 0.73 -7.22
CA ILE A 57 -11.50 1.57 -7.44
C ILE A 57 -11.92 2.59 -8.51
N PRO A 58 -12.26 3.84 -8.17
CA PRO A 58 -12.41 4.87 -9.17
C PRO A 58 -11.21 4.80 -10.12
N ARG A 59 -11.45 4.79 -11.43
CA ARG A 59 -10.42 4.93 -12.49
C ARG A 59 -9.63 6.25 -12.40
N SER A 60 -9.83 6.98 -11.30
CA SER A 60 -9.09 8.13 -10.83
C SER A 60 -9.18 8.18 -9.29
N ILE A 61 -8.70 7.16 -8.57
CA ILE A 61 -8.12 7.50 -7.26
C ILE A 61 -6.86 8.27 -7.62
N ASN A 62 -6.98 9.58 -7.57
CA ASN A 62 -5.82 10.41 -7.42
C ASN A 62 -5.17 9.94 -6.11
N LEU A 63 -4.10 9.15 -6.20
CA LEU A 63 -3.32 8.62 -5.08
C LEU A 63 -2.64 9.75 -4.26
N GLN A 64 -3.06 11.00 -4.50
CA GLN A 64 -2.78 12.19 -3.71
C GLN A 64 -3.78 12.43 -2.58
N SER A 65 -4.91 11.71 -2.50
CA SER A 65 -5.99 12.08 -1.54
C SER A 65 -6.05 11.30 -0.23
N THR A 66 -5.29 10.20 -0.06
CA THR A 66 -5.18 9.52 1.25
C THR A 66 -3.81 9.70 1.90
N ILE A 67 -2.81 10.14 1.15
CA ILE A 67 -1.50 10.49 1.70
C ILE A 67 -1.55 11.98 2.04
N ARG A 68 -1.84 12.31 3.31
CA ARG A 68 -1.72 13.68 3.82
C ARG A 68 -0.24 14.05 4.02
N VAL A 69 0.58 13.97 2.98
CA VAL A 69 2.01 14.30 3.04
C VAL A 69 2.31 15.33 1.98
N ASN A 70 2.77 16.49 2.42
CA ASN A 70 3.03 17.60 1.52
C ASN A 70 4.50 17.62 1.09
N CYS A 71 4.78 17.11 -0.12
CA CYS A 71 6.07 17.27 -0.78
C CYS A 71 6.07 18.56 -1.61
N SER A 72 6.15 19.72 -0.95
CA SER A 72 6.15 21.02 -1.65
C SER A 72 7.48 21.35 -2.34
N GLU A 73 8.55 20.65 -1.98
CA GLU A 73 9.90 20.98 -2.43
C GLU A 73 10.33 20.16 -3.66
N ARG A 74 10.99 20.82 -4.62
CA ARG A 74 11.66 20.14 -5.74
C ARG A 74 12.90 19.35 -5.29
N ARG A 75 13.43 19.62 -4.10
CA ARG A 75 14.60 18.96 -3.55
C ARG A 75 14.22 17.66 -2.82
N THR A 76 15.23 16.81 -2.61
CA THR A 76 15.06 15.63 -1.78
C THR A 76 14.92 16.06 -0.32
N SER A 77 13.81 15.70 0.32
CA SER A 77 13.55 16.02 1.73
C SER A 77 12.89 14.85 2.46
N LEU A 78 12.95 14.88 3.80
CA LEU A 78 12.23 13.95 4.66
C LEU A 78 11.11 14.69 5.39
N VAL A 79 9.92 14.11 5.35
CA VAL A 79 8.69 14.68 5.90
C VAL A 79 7.97 13.64 6.74
N GLU A 80 7.36 14.07 7.83
CA GLU A 80 6.58 13.20 8.71
C GLU A 80 5.29 12.73 8.02
N ASP A 81 4.75 11.61 8.49
CA ASP A 81 3.38 11.23 8.20
C ASP A 81 2.44 11.99 9.16
N ASN A 82 1.44 12.68 8.60
CA ASN A 82 0.51 13.49 9.39
C ASN A 82 -0.48 12.66 10.22
N GLU A 83 -0.62 11.36 9.97
CA GLU A 83 -1.54 10.46 10.70
C GLU A 83 -0.80 9.49 11.62
N ASP A 84 0.43 9.08 11.26
CA ASP A 84 1.23 8.13 12.04
C ASP A 84 2.71 8.55 12.08
N CYS A 85 3.08 9.32 13.11
CA CYS A 85 4.45 9.81 13.29
C CYS A 85 5.52 8.70 13.46
N THR A 86 5.11 7.42 13.63
CA THR A 86 6.06 6.29 13.56
C THR A 86 6.55 6.05 12.12
N ARG A 87 6.04 6.83 11.16
CA ARG A 87 6.36 6.77 9.74
C ARG A 87 6.78 8.13 9.20
N TYR A 88 7.55 8.08 8.13
CA TYR A 88 7.97 9.26 7.38
C TYR A 88 8.09 8.93 5.89
N TYR A 89 8.27 9.96 5.07
CA TYR A 89 8.43 9.82 3.63
C TYR A 89 9.68 10.55 3.17
N LYS A 90 10.28 10.00 2.11
CA LYS A 90 11.30 10.70 1.33
C LYS A 90 10.65 11.36 0.13
N CYS A 91 10.57 12.68 0.12
CA CYS A 91 10.18 13.43 -1.06
C CYS A 91 11.32 13.43 -2.07
N VAL A 92 11.03 13.10 -3.33
CA VAL A 92 11.97 13.19 -4.45
C VAL A 92 11.23 13.85 -5.62
N ASN A 93 11.70 15.02 -6.06
CA ASN A 93 11.07 15.80 -7.13
C ASN A 93 9.56 16.05 -6.88
N GLY A 94 9.20 16.47 -5.65
CA GLY A 94 7.80 16.72 -5.26
C GLY A 94 6.94 15.47 -5.10
N ARG A 95 7.53 14.26 -5.15
CA ARG A 95 6.80 12.99 -5.01
C ARG A 95 7.23 12.25 -3.74
N PRO A 96 6.31 11.89 -2.84
CA PRO A 96 6.64 11.10 -1.67
C PRO A 96 7.05 9.67 -2.05
N LYS A 97 8.04 9.12 -1.34
CA LYS A 97 8.49 7.73 -1.38
C LYS A 97 8.40 7.17 0.04
N GLY A 98 7.56 6.17 0.26
CA GLY A 98 7.25 5.64 1.59
C GLY A 98 5.84 5.02 1.65
N PRO A 99 5.30 4.79 2.86
CA PRO A 99 5.86 5.16 4.16
C PRO A 99 7.10 4.35 4.53
N ILE A 100 8.06 4.99 5.18
CA ILE A 100 9.22 4.37 5.81
C ILE A 100 8.94 4.33 7.31
N LYS A 101 8.99 3.15 7.92
CA LYS A 101 8.74 2.97 9.36
C LYS A 101 10.01 3.22 10.16
N CYS A 102 9.88 3.94 11.26
CA CYS A 102 10.88 4.01 12.31
C CYS A 102 11.00 2.66 13.05
N ALA A 103 12.11 2.49 13.77
CA ALA A 103 12.29 1.33 14.63
C ALA A 103 11.23 1.33 15.75
N ILE A 104 10.91 0.15 16.27
CA ILE A 104 9.93 -0.01 17.34
C ILE A 104 10.31 0.89 18.52
N GLY A 105 9.35 1.68 19.02
CA GLY A 105 9.54 2.61 20.13
C GLY A 105 10.15 3.97 19.76
N THR A 106 10.36 4.26 18.47
CA THR A 106 10.84 5.56 17.98
C THR A 106 9.83 6.20 17.02
N VAL A 107 9.91 7.53 16.89
CA VAL A 107 9.06 8.35 16.03
C VAL A 107 9.93 9.24 15.16
N PHE A 108 9.45 9.61 13.97
CA PHE A 108 10.21 10.51 13.11
C PHE A 108 10.17 11.93 13.69
N ASN A 109 11.34 12.50 13.96
CA ASN A 109 11.48 13.88 14.38
C ASN A 109 11.75 14.77 13.15
N PRO A 110 10.78 15.59 12.70
CA PRO A 110 10.94 16.41 11.50
C PRO A 110 11.88 17.59 11.67
N VAL A 111 12.32 17.92 12.90
CA VAL A 111 13.29 18.99 13.17
C VAL A 111 14.71 18.53 12.81
N ILE A 112 15.09 17.34 13.28
CA ILE A 112 16.42 16.76 13.05
C ILE A 112 16.47 15.73 11.91
N LYS A 113 15.31 15.41 11.32
CA LYS A 113 15.15 14.52 10.15
C LYS A 113 15.61 13.07 10.39
N VAL A 114 15.46 12.56 11.60
CA VAL A 114 15.77 11.16 11.96
C VAL A 114 14.68 10.56 12.86
N CYS A 115 14.67 9.23 12.96
CA CYS A 115 13.86 8.54 13.98
C CYS A 115 14.51 8.72 15.36
N ASP A 116 13.74 9.18 16.34
CA ASP A 116 14.20 9.50 17.68
C ASP A 116 13.18 9.02 18.72
N ILE A 117 13.55 9.06 20.00
CA ILE A 117 12.63 8.73 21.08
C ILE A 117 11.46 9.73 21.15
N PRO A 118 10.23 9.29 21.48
CA PRO A 118 9.06 10.18 21.54
C PRO A 118 9.24 11.40 22.45
N SER A 119 10.02 11.29 23.52
CA SER A 119 10.29 12.39 24.45
C SER A 119 10.99 13.59 23.79
N ASN A 120 11.71 13.38 22.68
CA ASN A 120 12.38 14.44 21.93
C ASN A 120 11.48 15.08 20.85
N TYR A 121 10.28 14.54 20.62
CA TYR A 121 9.27 15.09 19.72
C TYR A 121 7.85 14.90 20.31
N PRO A 122 7.49 15.69 21.34
CA PRO A 122 6.23 15.53 22.08
C PRO A 122 4.99 15.88 21.24
N ASP A 123 5.17 16.60 20.14
CA ASP A 123 4.10 16.96 19.21
C ASP A 123 3.54 15.75 18.44
N CYS A 124 4.27 14.62 18.45
CA CYS A 124 3.65 13.38 18.02
C CYS A 124 2.60 12.92 19.04
N VAL A 125 1.34 13.16 18.70
CA VAL A 125 0.19 12.54 19.34
C VAL A 125 -0.23 11.35 18.48
N LEU A 126 0.14 10.13 18.89
CA LEU A 126 -0.41 8.92 18.28
C LEU A 126 -1.93 8.94 18.50
N SER A 127 -2.69 9.08 17.41
CA SER A 127 -4.15 9.01 17.46
C SER A 127 -4.53 7.68 18.09
N LYS A 128 -5.16 7.74 19.28
CA LYS A 128 -5.61 6.57 20.05
C LYS A 128 -6.79 5.88 19.37
#